data_AF-M6G7L9-F1
#
_entry.id   AF-M6G7L9-F1
#
_cell.length_a   1.000
_cell.length_b   1.000
_cell.length_c   1.000
_cell.angle_alpha   90.00
_cell.angle_beta   90.00
_cell.angle_gamma   90.00
#
_symmetry.space_group_name_H-M   'P 1'
#
loop_
_entity.id
_entity.type
_entity.pdbx_description
1 polymer ?
#
loop_
_entity_poly.entity_id
_entity_poly.type
_entity_poly.pdbx_seq_one_letter_code
_entity_poly.pdbx_strand_id
1 'polypeptide(L)'
;MIVGSTGEWSIEEYALKVFEKTKLGRKGIDDGILIVVAIQDHKTKIEVGYGLEGIIPDAIAKRIIEEFMIPHFKNGDYFQGVSDGIDTLILKIDGEKLPETNKIPKFFEVINKYSMYIFPSLILIIFIITIFITSGIFGTIVLIGGGFF
;
A
#
# COMPACT_ATOMS: atom_id res chain seq x y z
N MET A 1 0.74 -22.50 5.74
CA MET A 1 -0.52 -23.25 5.81
C MET A 1 -1.52 -22.66 4.84
N ILE A 2 -2.18 -23.50 4.04
CA ILE A 2 -3.19 -23.07 3.07
C ILE A 2 -4.52 -23.71 3.48
N VAL A 3 -5.58 -22.93 3.52
CA VAL A 3 -6.94 -23.35 3.87
C VAL A 3 -7.95 -22.81 2.87
N GLY A 4 -9.11 -23.46 2.79
CA GLY A 4 -10.23 -22.97 2.00
C GLY A 4 -10.74 -21.62 2.51
N SER A 5 -11.22 -21.59 3.75
CA SER A 5 -11.78 -20.41 4.43
C SER A 5 -11.50 -20.47 5.94
N THR A 6 -11.49 -19.32 6.62
CA THR A 6 -11.45 -19.18 8.08
C THR A 6 -12.85 -19.22 8.71
N GLY A 7 -13.90 -19.29 7.91
CA GLY A 7 -15.29 -19.27 8.38
C GLY A 7 -15.64 -17.95 9.06
N GLU A 8 -16.22 -18.04 10.26
CA GLU A 8 -16.62 -16.86 11.06
C GLU A 8 -15.44 -16.12 11.71
N TRP A 9 -14.23 -16.70 11.72
CA TRP A 9 -13.07 -16.05 12.32
C TRP A 9 -12.40 -15.07 11.35
N SER A 10 -11.85 -13.99 11.90
CA SER A 10 -10.90 -13.15 11.17
C SER A 10 -9.62 -13.94 10.85
N ILE A 11 -8.85 -13.48 9.86
CA ILE A 11 -7.61 -14.16 9.50
C ILE A 11 -6.58 -14.04 10.61
N GLU A 12 -6.62 -12.94 11.36
CA GLU A 12 -5.79 -12.67 12.53
C GLU A 12 -6.12 -13.63 13.68
N GLU A 13 -7.40 -13.76 14.03
CA GLU A 13 -7.84 -14.70 15.07
C GLU A 13 -7.53 -16.16 14.71
N TYR A 14 -7.76 -16.52 13.45
CA TYR A 14 -7.45 -17.85 12.94
C TYR A 14 -5.94 -18.14 13.04
N ALA A 15 -5.11 -17.23 12.54
CA ALA A 15 -3.66 -17.40 12.53
C ALA A 15 -3.09 -17.49 13.95
N LEU A 16 -3.53 -16.62 14.86
CA LEU A 16 -3.12 -16.64 16.26
C LEU A 16 -3.46 -17.97 16.95
N LYS A 17 -4.71 -18.45 16.82
CA LYS A 17 -5.12 -19.73 17.41
C LYS A 17 -4.33 -20.91 16.86
N VAL A 18 -4.05 -20.92 15.56
CA VAL A 18 -3.24 -21.97 14.94
C VAL A 18 -1.80 -21.90 15.45
N PHE A 19 -1.23 -20.70 15.56
CA PHE A 19 0.12 -20.48 16.05
C PHE A 19 0.28 -21.01 17.50
N GLU A 20 -0.62 -20.62 18.39
CA GLU A 20 -0.64 -21.07 19.80
C GLU A 20 -0.81 -22.59 19.92
N LYS A 21 -1.69 -23.17 19.11
CA LYS A 21 -1.96 -24.62 19.13
C LYS A 21 -0.78 -25.45 18.62
N THR A 22 -0.12 -24.96 17.56
CA THR A 22 0.98 -25.68 16.92
C THR A 22 2.31 -25.52 17.66
N LYS A 23 2.44 -24.50 18.53
CA LYS A 23 3.65 -24.22 19.32
C LYS A 23 4.88 -24.12 18.41
N LEU A 24 4.77 -23.35 17.34
CA LEU A 24 5.85 -23.11 16.39
C LEU A 24 7.00 -22.35 17.05
N GLY A 25 8.23 -22.73 16.71
CA GLY A 25 9.45 -22.14 17.26
C GLY A 25 10.07 -22.99 18.36
N ARG A 26 11.31 -22.65 18.71
CA ARG A 26 12.06 -23.31 19.78
C ARG A 26 11.59 -22.79 21.13
N LYS A 27 11.37 -23.72 22.08
CA LYS A 27 10.90 -23.39 23.44
C LYS A 27 11.81 -22.37 24.12
N GLY A 28 11.25 -21.23 24.52
CA GLY A 28 11.97 -20.14 25.20
C GLY A 28 12.79 -19.23 24.29
N ILE A 29 12.78 -19.49 22.98
CA ILE A 29 13.33 -18.60 21.96
C ILE A 29 12.19 -17.97 21.16
N ASP A 30 11.09 -18.69 20.93
CA ASP A 30 9.87 -18.19 20.29
C ASP A 30 10.12 -17.62 18.88
N ASP A 31 10.91 -18.34 18.09
CA ASP A 31 11.32 -18.00 16.72
C ASP A 31 10.49 -18.68 15.63
N GLY A 32 9.22 -18.97 15.94
CA GLY A 32 8.28 -19.54 14.98
C GLY A 32 7.74 -18.48 14.02
N ILE A 33 7.47 -18.87 12.77
CA ILE A 33 6.69 -18.08 11.82
C ILE A 33 5.59 -18.98 11.23
N LEU A 34 4.38 -18.44 11.14
CA LEU A 34 3.25 -19.08 10.46
C LEU A 34 2.70 -18.16 9.38
N ILE A 35 2.68 -18.67 8.15
CA ILE A 35 1.94 -18.05 7.06
C ILE A 35 0.60 -18.78 6.92
N VAL A 36 -0.51 -18.04 6.96
CA VAL A 36 -1.85 -18.56 6.68
C VAL A 36 -2.39 -17.92 5.41
N VAL A 37 -2.83 -18.74 4.45
CA VAL A 37 -3.50 -18.30 3.22
C VAL A 37 -4.90 -18.91 3.20
N ALA A 38 -5.94 -18.08 3.28
CA ALA A 38 -7.34 -18.48 3.14
C ALA A 38 -7.82 -18.11 1.74
N ILE A 39 -7.84 -19.10 0.84
CA ILE A 39 -8.01 -18.88 -0.60
C ILE A 39 -9.37 -18.28 -0.92
N GLN A 40 -10.45 -18.84 -0.37
CA GLN A 40 -11.83 -18.42 -0.66
C GLN A 40 -12.14 -17.05 -0.06
N ASP A 41 -11.48 -16.70 1.05
CA ASP A 41 -11.67 -15.42 1.72
C ASP A 41 -10.78 -14.31 1.13
N HIS A 42 -9.84 -14.68 0.26
CA HIS A 42 -8.78 -13.79 -0.26
C HIS A 42 -8.01 -13.07 0.85
N LYS A 43 -7.78 -13.77 1.97
CA LYS A 43 -7.08 -13.24 3.16
C LYS A 43 -5.79 -14.01 3.41
N THR A 44 -4.78 -13.29 3.89
CA THR A 44 -3.53 -13.91 4.33
C THR A 44 -2.97 -13.16 5.53
N LYS A 45 -2.29 -13.89 6.42
CA LYS A 45 -1.61 -13.34 7.60
C LYS A 45 -0.30 -14.07 7.80
N ILE A 46 0.70 -13.34 8.26
CA ILE A 46 1.96 -13.87 8.78
C ILE A 46 1.92 -13.60 10.29
N GLU A 47 1.99 -14.67 11.07
CA GLU A 47 2.14 -14.61 12.52
C GLU A 47 3.59 -14.90 12.87
N VAL A 48 4.18 -14.06 13.72
CA VAL A 48 5.60 -14.09 14.06
C VAL A 48 5.72 -14.27 15.57
N GLY A 49 6.57 -15.20 16.00
CA GLY A 49 6.85 -15.40 17.41
C GLY A 49 7.69 -14.27 18.00
N TYR A 50 7.60 -14.10 19.32
CA TYR A 50 8.23 -12.99 20.06
C TYR A 50 9.75 -12.86 19.81
N GLY A 51 10.46 -13.99 19.63
CA GLY A 51 11.90 -13.99 19.36
C GLY A 51 12.30 -13.35 18.03
N LEU A 52 11.36 -13.21 17.09
CA LEU A 52 11.59 -12.63 15.78
C LEU A 52 10.92 -11.26 15.59
N GLU A 53 10.13 -10.76 16.54
CA GLU A 53 9.45 -9.46 16.42
C GLU A 53 10.42 -8.28 16.21
N GLY A 54 11.63 -8.35 16.80
CA GLY A 54 12.66 -7.34 16.60
C GLY A 54 13.20 -7.28 15.16
N ILE A 55 13.12 -8.39 14.43
CA ILE A 55 13.64 -8.53 13.06
C ILE A 55 12.50 -8.38 12.05
N ILE A 56 11.36 -9.00 12.33
CA ILE A 56 10.14 -8.99 11.53
C ILE A 56 8.98 -8.42 12.39
N PRO A 57 8.91 -7.10 12.57
CA PRO A 57 7.72 -6.45 13.13
C PRO A 57 6.49 -6.64 12.24
N ASP A 58 5.28 -6.41 12.77
CA ASP A 58 4.02 -6.50 12.02
C ASP A 58 4.03 -5.65 10.73
N ALA A 59 4.65 -4.45 10.77
CA ALA A 59 4.80 -3.60 9.59
C ALA A 59 5.62 -4.25 8.47
N ILE A 60 6.66 -5.02 8.82
CA ILE A 60 7.47 -5.76 7.86
C ILE A 60 6.70 -6.98 7.34
N ALA A 61 6.06 -7.75 8.23
CA ALA A 61 5.21 -8.87 7.83
C ALA A 61 4.11 -8.43 6.85
N LYS A 62 3.43 -7.31 7.15
CA LYS A 62 2.43 -6.71 6.27
C LYS A 62 3.01 -6.28 4.93
N ARG A 63 4.19 -5.65 4.94
CA ARG A 63 4.89 -5.27 3.70
C ARG A 63 5.19 -6.50 2.84
N ILE A 64 5.67 -7.59 3.45
CA ILE A 64 5.96 -8.85 2.73
C ILE A 64 4.69 -9.37 2.05
N ILE A 65 3.58 -9.42 2.77
CA ILE A 65 2.28 -9.81 2.23
C ILE A 65 1.89 -8.93 1.03
N GLU A 66 1.91 -7.60 1.21
CA GLU A 66 1.40 -6.67 0.21
C GLU A 66 2.26 -6.60 -1.05
N GLU A 67 3.58 -6.76 -0.93
CA GLU A 67 4.54 -6.52 -2.00
C GLU A 67 5.00 -7.78 -2.70
N PHE A 68 5.10 -8.90 -1.99
CA PHE A 68 5.69 -10.13 -2.52
C PHE A 68 4.67 -11.26 -2.66
N MET A 69 3.59 -11.26 -1.86
CA MET A 69 2.60 -12.33 -1.90
C MET A 69 1.36 -11.96 -2.73
N ILE A 70 0.71 -10.85 -2.37
CA ILE A 70 -0.57 -10.42 -2.98
C ILE A 70 -0.50 -10.24 -4.52
N PRO A 71 0.57 -9.71 -5.13
CA PRO A 71 0.64 -9.60 -6.59
C PRO A 71 0.49 -10.94 -7.30
N HIS A 72 1.09 -12.01 -6.78
CA HIS A 72 0.95 -13.36 -7.32
C HIS A 72 -0.44 -13.94 -7.03
N PHE A 73 -0.97 -13.72 -5.82
CA PHE A 73 -2.31 -14.20 -5.46
C PHE A 73 -3.41 -13.63 -6.35
N LYS A 74 -3.26 -12.38 -6.79
CA LYS A 74 -4.18 -11.75 -7.77
C LYS A 74 -4.20 -12.46 -9.11
N ASN A 75 -3.13 -13.14 -9.48
CA ASN A 75 -3.01 -13.92 -10.72
C ASN A 75 -3.35 -15.41 -10.52
N GLY A 76 -3.80 -15.80 -9.32
CA GLY A 76 -4.05 -17.20 -8.95
C GLY A 76 -2.78 -18.00 -8.65
N ASP A 77 -1.61 -17.37 -8.67
CA ASP A 77 -0.32 -18.02 -8.43
C ASP A 77 0.03 -18.01 -6.93
N TYR A 78 -0.70 -18.80 -6.16
CA TYR A 78 -0.50 -18.88 -4.71
C TYR A 78 0.85 -19.51 -4.33
N PHE A 79 1.35 -20.44 -5.14
CA PHE A 79 2.63 -21.08 -4.87
C PHE A 79 3.78 -20.07 -4.97
N GLN A 80 3.86 -19.31 -6.07
CA GLN A 80 4.92 -18.33 -6.23
C GLN A 80 4.83 -17.24 -5.16
N GLY A 81 3.62 -16.74 -4.87
CA GLY A 81 3.45 -15.72 -3.83
C GLY A 81 3.90 -16.20 -2.44
N VAL A 82 3.66 -17.46 -2.09
CA VAL A 82 4.18 -18.03 -0.83
C VAL A 82 5.69 -18.22 -0.88
N SER A 83 6.24 -18.68 -2.00
CA SER A 83 7.69 -18.84 -2.19
C SER A 83 8.42 -17.51 -2.00
N ASP A 84 8.00 -16.46 -2.71
CA ASP A 84 8.61 -15.14 -2.63
C ASP A 84 8.46 -14.53 -1.23
N GLY A 85 7.34 -14.78 -0.56
CA GLY A 85 7.14 -14.41 0.83
C GLY A 85 8.14 -15.10 1.77
N ILE A 86 8.38 -16.40 1.59
CA ILE A 86 9.37 -17.17 2.37
C ILE A 86 10.78 -16.65 2.11
N ASP A 87 11.17 -16.50 0.84
CA ASP A 87 12.50 -15.99 0.46
C ASP A 87 12.75 -14.61 1.08
N THR A 88 11.74 -13.74 1.06
CA THR A 88 11.82 -12.41 1.66
C THR A 88 11.93 -12.45 3.19
N LEU A 89 11.25 -13.38 3.85
CA LEU A 89 11.38 -13.60 5.30
C LEU A 89 12.80 -14.08 5.65
N ILE A 90 13.36 -15.02 4.88
CA ILE A 90 14.73 -15.53 5.07
C ILE A 90 15.74 -14.38 4.94
N LEU A 91 15.67 -13.61 3.85
CA LEU A 91 16.53 -12.44 3.65
C LEU A 91 16.49 -11.48 4.85
N LYS A 92 15.29 -11.26 5.40
CA LYS A 92 15.13 -10.36 6.53
C LYS A 92 15.71 -10.94 7.82
N ILE A 93 15.56 -12.24 8.06
CA ILE A 93 16.13 -12.95 9.22
C ILE A 93 17.66 -12.94 9.16
N ASP A 94 18.23 -13.11 7.97
CA ASP A 94 19.68 -13.06 7.73
C ASP A 94 20.27 -11.64 7.84
N GLY A 95 19.43 -10.64 8.11
CA GLY A 95 19.83 -9.26 8.35
C GLY A 95 19.98 -8.42 7.07
N GLU A 96 19.57 -8.96 5.93
CA GLU A 96 19.63 -8.25 4.66
C GLU A 96 18.51 -7.19 4.54
N LYS A 97 18.72 -6.24 3.63
CA LYS A 97 17.71 -5.23 3.32
C LYS A 97 16.67 -5.84 2.40
N LEU A 98 15.40 -5.55 2.67
CA LEU A 98 14.32 -5.93 1.78
C LEU A 98 14.52 -5.27 0.40
N PRO A 99 14.22 -5.99 -0.69
CA PRO A 99 14.27 -5.42 -2.04
C PRO A 99 13.47 -4.11 -2.12
N GLU A 100 13.96 -3.18 -2.94
CA GLU A 100 13.22 -1.95 -3.20
C GLU A 100 11.93 -2.27 -3.96
N THR A 101 10.84 -1.71 -3.48
CA THR A 101 9.50 -1.87 -4.06
C THR A 101 9.21 -0.68 -4.96
N ASN A 102 8.92 -0.93 -6.24
CA ASN A 102 8.57 0.11 -7.21
C ASN A 102 7.12 0.61 -7.07
N LYS A 103 6.54 0.53 -5.87
CA LYS A 103 5.20 1.06 -5.61
C LYS A 103 5.27 2.57 -5.42
N ILE A 104 4.89 3.27 -6.48
CA ILE A 104 4.58 4.70 -6.41
C ILE A 104 3.51 4.89 -5.30
N PRO A 105 3.66 5.86 -4.38
CA PRO A 105 2.68 6.04 -3.31
C PRO A 105 1.27 6.27 -3.90
N LYS A 106 0.23 5.65 -3.30
CA LYS A 106 -1.17 5.72 -3.80
C LYS A 106 -1.64 7.15 -4.10
N PHE A 107 -1.15 8.14 -3.35
CA PHE A 107 -1.43 9.56 -3.60
C PHE A 107 -0.98 10.01 -5.00
N PHE A 108 0.21 9.63 -5.44
CA PHE A 108 0.70 9.92 -6.78
C PHE A 108 -0.06 9.16 -7.85
N GLU A 109 -0.53 7.93 -7.56
CA GLU A 109 -1.41 7.18 -8.48
C GLU A 109 -2.74 7.91 -8.70
N VAL A 110 -3.35 8.43 -7.61
CA VAL A 110 -4.56 9.27 -7.67
C VAL A 110 -4.29 10.55 -8.45
N ILE A 111 -3.21 11.28 -8.15
CA ILE A 111 -2.84 12.49 -8.89
C ILE A 111 -2.68 12.19 -10.38
N ASN A 112 -1.94 11.12 -10.72
CA ASN A 112 -1.67 10.78 -12.11
C ASN A 112 -2.97 10.44 -12.86
N LYS A 113 -3.89 9.71 -12.22
CA LYS A 113 -5.22 9.38 -12.78
C LYS A 113 -6.06 10.62 -13.11
N TYR A 114 -6.01 11.65 -12.28
CA TYR A 114 -6.80 12.88 -12.47
C TYR A 114 -6.02 14.02 -13.12
N SER A 115 -4.71 13.87 -13.33
CA SER A 115 -3.82 14.89 -13.90
C SER A 115 -4.35 15.45 -15.22
N MET A 116 -4.82 14.56 -16.11
CA MET A 116 -5.39 14.90 -17.42
C MET A 116 -6.60 15.83 -17.33
N TYR A 117 -7.33 15.85 -16.21
CA TYR A 117 -8.49 16.73 -16.00
C TYR A 117 -8.15 17.97 -15.15
N ILE A 118 -7.25 17.83 -14.17
CA ILE A 118 -6.86 18.91 -13.25
C ILE A 118 -5.99 19.96 -13.95
N PHE A 119 -5.03 19.55 -14.80
CA PHE A 119 -4.13 20.49 -15.46
C PHE A 119 -4.85 21.44 -16.45
N PRO A 120 -5.73 20.97 -17.35
CA PRO A 120 -6.43 21.86 -18.28
C PRO A 120 -7.42 22.80 -17.57
N SER A 121 -8.10 22.33 -16.52
CA SER A 121 -9.05 23.14 -15.76
C SER A 121 -8.36 24.25 -14.97
N LEU A 122 -7.21 23.97 -14.34
CA LEU A 122 -6.39 25.00 -13.69
C LEU A 122 -5.90 26.05 -14.69
N ILE A 123 -5.39 25.62 -15.86
CA ILE A 123 -4.95 26.53 -16.92
C ILE A 123 -6.12 27.41 -17.39
N LEU A 124 -7.31 26.82 -17.59
CA LEU A 124 -8.51 27.56 -18.01
C LEU A 124 -8.94 28.59 -16.95
N ILE A 125 -8.93 28.23 -15.66
CA ILE A 125 -9.26 29.14 -14.56
C ILE A 125 -8.26 30.31 -14.51
N ILE A 126 -6.96 30.03 -14.59
CA ILE A 126 -5.91 31.07 -14.61
C ILE A 126 -6.09 31.98 -15.83
N PHE A 127 -6.40 31.41 -16.99
CA PHE A 127 -6.66 32.16 -18.21
C PHE A 127 -7.87 33.09 -18.07
N ILE A 128 -8.99 32.60 -17.53
CA ILE A 128 -10.19 33.40 -17.24
C ILE A 128 -9.87 34.53 -16.25
N ILE A 129 -9.18 34.23 -15.15
CA ILE A 129 -8.78 35.24 -14.15
C ILE A 129 -7.91 36.33 -14.79
N THR A 130 -6.98 35.95 -15.67
CA THR A 130 -6.10 36.91 -16.38
C THR A 130 -6.91 37.84 -17.29
N ILE A 131 -7.91 37.31 -18.00
CA ILE A 131 -8.83 38.12 -18.83
C ILE A 131 -9.64 39.10 -17.98
N PHE A 132 -10.16 38.66 -16.82
CA PHE A 132 -10.95 39.51 -15.93
C PHE A 132 -10.11 40.66 -15.35
N ILE A 133 -8.88 40.37 -14.91
CA ILE A 133 -7.98 41.39 -14.36
C ILE A 133 -7.61 42.43 -15.43
N THR A 134 -7.22 41.99 -16.62
CA THR A 134 -6.83 42.91 -17.71
C THR A 134 -7.99 43.76 -18.22
N SER A 135 -9.19 43.17 -18.35
CA SER A 135 -10.40 43.88 -18.81
C SER A 135 -10.92 44.87 -17.76
N GLY A 136 -10.81 44.56 -16.47
CA GLY A 136 -11.17 45.48 -15.38
C GLY A 136 -10.25 46.71 -15.31
N ILE A 137 -8.95 46.52 -15.56
CA ILE A 137 -7.95 47.62 -15.64
C ILE A 137 -8.18 48.48 -16.88
N PHE A 138 -8.52 47.88 -18.02
CA PHE A 138 -8.76 48.62 -19.27
C PHE A 138 -10.01 49.52 -19.17
N GLY A 139 -11.09 49.03 -18.54
CA GLY A 139 -12.31 49.82 -18.32
C GLY A 139 -12.09 51.03 -17.39
N THR A 140 -11.24 50.89 -16.37
CA THR A 140 -10.91 52.00 -15.45
C THR A 140 -10.00 53.04 -16.09
N ILE A 141 -9.04 52.63 -16.93
CA ILE A 141 -8.18 53.58 -17.67
C ILE A 141 -8.98 54.39 -18.69
N VAL A 142 -9.94 53.79 -19.39
CA VAL A 142 -10.82 54.49 -20.34
C VAL A 142 -11.79 55.45 -19.63
N LEU A 143 -12.33 55.07 -18.45
CA LEU A 143 -13.20 55.94 -17.65
C LEU A 143 -12.47 57.15 -17.05
N ILE A 144 -11.21 56.98 -16.63
CA ILE A 144 -10.40 58.08 -16.07
C ILE A 144 -9.85 58.98 -17.20
N GLY A 145 -9.58 58.43 -18.39
CA GLY A 145 -9.06 59.18 -19.55
C GLY A 145 -10.13 59.84 -20.43
N GLY A 146 -11.39 59.41 -20.38
CA GLY A 146 -12.48 59.89 -21.24
C GLY A 146 -13.23 61.13 -20.73
N GLY A 147 -12.83 61.71 -19.59
CA GLY A 147 -13.50 62.86 -18.96
C GLY A 147 -12.99 64.25 -19.36
N PHE A 148 -12.06 64.37 -20.30
CA PHE A 148 -11.49 65.64 -20.76
C PHE A 148 -11.42 65.71 -22.29
N PHE A 149 -12.57 65.70 -22.97
CA PHE A 149 -12.76 66.34 -24.28
C PHE A 149 -14.19 66.84 -24.41
#